data_AF-A0A643BWA7-F1
#
_entry.id   AF-A0A643BWA7-F1
#
_cell.length_a   1.000
_cell.length_b   1.000
_cell.length_c   1.000
_cell.angle_alpha   90.00
_cell.angle_beta   90.00
_cell.angle_gamma   90.00
#
_symmetry.space_group_name_H-M   'P 1'
#
loop_
_entity.id
_entity.type
_entity.pdbx_description
1 polymer ?
#
loop_
_entity_poly.entity_id
_entity_poly.type
_entity_poly.pdbx_seq_one_letter_code
_entity_poly.pdbx_strand_id
1 'polypeptide(L)'
;MLPCDERRFKPADLDGDQTATREEFTAFLPPEEFGHMKEIVVWETLEDISKNGDGLVCQAEYTADMFSHEEDGPEPDWVLSEREQFNEF
;
A
#
# COMPACT_ATOMS: atom_id res chain seq x y z
N MET A 1 4.16 -20.52 0.31
CA MET A 1 4.80 -19.20 0.05
C MET A 1 3.69 -18.28 -0.38
N LEU A 2 3.50 -17.16 0.32
CA LEU A 2 2.41 -16.23 0.02
C LEU A 2 2.70 -15.60 -1.36
N PRO A 3 1.73 -15.54 -2.28
CA PRO A 3 1.91 -14.93 -3.61
C PRO A 3 2.42 -13.47 -3.56
N CYS A 4 2.17 -12.76 -2.45
CA CYS A 4 2.65 -11.41 -2.22
C CYS A 4 4.18 -11.34 -2.06
N ASP A 5 4.79 -12.34 -1.42
CA ASP A 5 6.25 -12.34 -1.20
C ASP A 5 7.00 -12.52 -2.53
N GLU A 6 6.47 -13.31 -3.45
CA GLU A 6 7.09 -13.60 -4.75
C GLU A 6 7.00 -12.39 -5.71
N ARG A 7 5.98 -11.54 -5.57
CA ARG A 7 5.85 -10.28 -6.31
C ARG A 7 6.84 -9.24 -5.85
N ARG A 8 7.09 -9.13 -4.53
CA ARG A 8 8.07 -8.20 -3.95
C ARG A 8 9.51 -8.64 -4.16
N PHE A 9 9.75 -9.94 -4.23
CA PHE A 9 11.09 -10.48 -4.39
C PHE A 9 11.65 -10.21 -5.80
N LYS A 10 10.84 -10.30 -6.86
CA LYS A 10 11.27 -10.06 -8.24
C LYS A 10 11.88 -8.68 -8.56
N PRO A 11 11.32 -7.55 -8.08
CA PRO A 11 11.92 -6.23 -8.29
C PRO A 11 13.03 -5.91 -7.29
N ALA A 12 13.06 -6.60 -6.13
CA ALA A 12 14.16 -6.49 -5.18
C ALA A 12 15.41 -7.26 -5.65
N ASP A 13 15.20 -8.39 -6.34
CA ASP A 13 16.22 -9.22 -6.98
C ASP A 13 16.70 -8.56 -8.28
N LEU A 14 17.81 -7.82 -8.19
CA LEU A 14 18.36 -7.04 -9.30
C LEU A 14 19.19 -7.91 -10.26
N ASP A 15 19.78 -9.00 -9.75
CA ASP A 15 20.62 -9.90 -10.53
C ASP A 15 19.89 -11.14 -11.05
N GLY A 16 18.68 -11.41 -10.55
CA GLY A 16 17.80 -12.48 -10.98
C GLY A 16 18.23 -13.87 -10.48
N ASP A 17 19.08 -13.93 -9.46
CA ASP A 17 19.67 -15.18 -8.95
C ASP A 17 18.77 -15.92 -7.94
N GLN A 18 17.59 -15.38 -7.65
CA GLN A 18 16.62 -15.90 -6.68
C GLN A 18 17.15 -15.97 -5.23
N THR A 19 18.21 -15.21 -4.92
CA THR A 19 18.88 -15.18 -3.61
C THR A 19 18.99 -13.74 -3.14
N ALA A 20 18.33 -13.40 -2.03
CA ALA A 20 18.43 -12.04 -1.49
C ALA A 20 19.84 -11.81 -0.92
N THR A 21 20.66 -11.04 -1.64
CA THR A 21 21.89 -10.47 -1.10
C THR A 21 21.56 -9.44 -0.02
N ARG A 22 22.55 -9.03 0.78
CA ARG A 22 22.30 -8.12 1.90
C ARG A 22 21.69 -6.80 1.42
N GLU A 23 22.15 -6.32 0.28
CA GLU A 23 21.72 -5.11 -0.40
C GLU A 23 20.26 -5.21 -0.85
N GLU A 24 19.88 -6.32 -1.49
CA GLU A 24 18.51 -6.58 -1.96
C GLU A 24 17.54 -6.85 -0.80
N PHE A 25 18.02 -7.48 0.27
CA PHE A 25 17.25 -7.64 1.51
C PHE A 25 16.96 -6.29 2.18
N THR A 26 17.92 -5.35 2.13
CA THR A 26 17.66 -3.97 2.55
C THR A 26 16.74 -3.22 1.60
N ALA A 27 16.51 -3.67 0.36
CA ALA A 27 15.48 -3.10 -0.51
C ALA A 27 14.10 -3.74 -0.28
N PHE A 28 14.07 -4.98 0.20
CA PHE A 28 12.85 -5.73 0.50
C PHE A 28 12.14 -5.25 1.79
N LEU A 29 12.89 -4.82 2.82
CA LEU A 29 12.32 -4.45 4.13
C LEU A 29 11.75 -3.02 4.20
N PRO A 30 12.45 -1.97 3.74
CA PRO A 30 11.95 -0.61 3.57
C PRO A 30 11.90 -0.26 2.06
N PRO A 31 11.03 -0.91 1.27
CA PRO A 31 10.95 -0.68 -0.18
C PRO A 31 10.65 0.78 -0.54
N GLU A 32 10.11 1.55 0.41
CA GLU A 32 9.85 2.99 0.32
C GLU A 32 11.12 3.84 0.13
N GLU A 33 12.28 3.37 0.60
CA GLU A 33 13.55 4.11 0.45
C GLU A 33 14.19 3.94 -0.93
N PHE A 34 13.73 2.94 -1.70
CA PHE A 34 14.35 2.57 -2.97
C PHE A 34 13.48 2.98 -4.15
N GLY A 35 14.01 3.88 -4.99
CA GLY A 35 13.25 4.44 -6.12
C GLY A 35 12.66 3.40 -7.07
N HIS A 36 13.31 2.24 -7.25
CA HIS A 36 12.84 1.13 -8.10
C HIS A 36 11.75 0.28 -7.44
N MET A 37 11.61 0.33 -6.12
CA MET A 37 10.60 -0.38 -5.35
C MET A 37 9.38 0.50 -5.02
N LYS A 38 9.51 1.84 -5.11
CA LYS A 38 8.39 2.76 -4.86
C LYS A 38 7.18 2.48 -5.74
N GLU A 39 7.39 2.18 -7.02
CA GLU A 39 6.28 1.86 -7.92
C GLU A 39 5.53 0.62 -7.45
N ILE A 40 6.23 -0.45 -7.02
CA ILE A 40 5.53 -1.66 -6.60
C ILE A 40 4.77 -1.48 -5.28
N VAL A 41 5.31 -0.70 -4.35
CA VAL A 41 4.60 -0.34 -3.11
C VAL A 41 3.31 0.43 -3.43
N VAL A 42 3.39 1.42 -4.32
CA VAL A 42 2.20 2.18 -4.75
C VAL A 42 1.17 1.26 -5.40
N TRP A 43 1.60 0.36 -6.28
CA TRP A 43 0.72 -0.62 -6.93
C TRP A 43 0.06 -1.58 -5.94
N GLU A 44 0.80 -2.11 -4.97
CA GLU A 44 0.26 -3.01 -3.95
C GLU A 44 -0.72 -2.29 -3.02
N THR A 45 -0.38 -1.07 -2.58
CA THR A 45 -1.27 -0.25 -1.77
C THR A 45 -2.55 0.11 -2.54
N LEU A 46 -2.45 0.41 -3.83
CA LEU A 46 -3.61 0.62 -4.69
C LEU A 46 -4.46 -0.64 -4.84
N GLU A 47 -3.86 -1.81 -5.07
CA GLU A 47 -4.60 -3.09 -5.16
C GLU A 47 -5.28 -3.46 -3.84
N ASP A 48 -4.70 -3.11 -2.69
CA ASP A 48 -5.28 -3.45 -1.38
C ASP A 48 -6.44 -2.51 -0.99
N ILE A 49 -6.28 -1.20 -1.25
CA ILE A 49 -7.27 -0.16 -0.93
C ILE A 49 -8.41 -0.12 -1.96
N SER A 50 -8.12 -0.22 -3.25
CA SER A 50 -9.13 -0.15 -4.34
C SER A 50 -9.94 -1.45 -4.39
N LYS A 51 -11.08 -1.46 -3.69
CA LYS A 51 -11.99 -2.62 -3.64
C LYS A 51 -12.84 -2.71 -4.92
N ASN A 52 -13.05 -1.59 -5.61
CA ASN A 52 -13.86 -1.53 -6.82
C ASN A 52 -13.07 -1.84 -8.11
N GLY A 53 -11.72 -1.87 -8.05
CA GLY A 53 -10.84 -2.20 -9.15
C GLY A 53 -10.81 -1.18 -10.29
N ASP A 54 -11.21 0.07 -10.04
CA ASP A 54 -11.16 1.16 -11.03
C ASP A 54 -9.77 1.82 -11.13
N GLY A 55 -8.82 1.42 -10.27
CA GLY A 55 -7.46 1.95 -10.23
C GLY A 55 -7.37 3.35 -9.60
N LEU A 56 -8.46 3.82 -8.98
CA LEU A 56 -8.53 5.05 -8.21
C LEU A 56 -8.88 4.70 -6.75
N VAL A 57 -8.57 5.61 -5.84
CA VAL A 57 -8.97 5.48 -4.43
C VAL A 57 -10.04 6.52 -4.15
N CYS A 58 -11.27 6.06 -3.94
CA CYS A 58 -12.38 6.92 -3.57
C CYS A 58 -12.30 7.31 -2.08
N GLN A 59 -12.91 8.43 -1.69
CA GLN A 59 -13.05 8.82 -0.27
C GLN A 59 -13.56 7.68 0.61
N ALA A 60 -14.56 6.92 0.12
CA ALA A 60 -15.12 5.78 0.83
C ALA A 60 -14.10 4.64 1.03
N GLU A 61 -13.23 4.40 0.05
CA GLU A 61 -12.20 3.35 0.10
C GLU A 61 -11.03 3.78 1.00
N TYR A 62 -10.59 5.03 0.91
CA TYR A 62 -9.58 5.60 1.81
C TYR A 62 -10.05 5.57 3.27
N THR A 63 -11.31 5.95 3.51
CA THR A 63 -11.89 5.94 4.85
C THR A 63 -12.05 4.50 5.36
N ALA A 64 -12.44 3.55 4.50
CA ALA A 64 -12.61 2.15 4.90
C ALA A 64 -11.29 1.43 5.21
N ASP A 65 -10.18 1.84 4.58
CA ASP A 65 -8.85 1.33 4.90
C ASP A 65 -8.29 1.93 6.20
N MET A 66 -8.42 3.24 6.38
CA MET A 66 -7.95 3.93 7.59
C MET A 66 -8.84 3.67 8.83
N PHE A 67 -10.11 3.30 8.63
CA PHE A 67 -11.07 3.03 9.69
C PHE A 67 -11.58 1.58 9.61
N SER A 68 -10.92 0.69 10.35
CA SER A 68 -11.40 -0.68 10.50
C SER A 68 -12.68 -0.70 11.32
N HIS A 69 -13.79 -1.14 10.72
CA HIS A 69 -15.11 -1.32 11.34
C HIS A 69 -15.15 -2.25 12.58
N GLU A 70 -14.02 -2.75 13.07
CA GLU A 70 -13.94 -3.46 14.35
C GLU A 70 -14.11 -2.54 15.57
N GLU A 71 -13.93 -1.23 15.41
CA GLU A 71 -14.29 -0.25 16.44
C GLU A 71 -15.78 0.11 16.30
N ASP A 72 -16.63 -0.54 17.09
CA ASP A 72 -18.04 -0.21 17.34
C ASP A 72 -18.18 1.12 18.12
N GLY A 73 -17.42 2.14 17.68
CA GLY A 73 -17.25 3.45 18.28
C GLY A 73 -17.69 4.56 17.31
N PRO A 74 -17.97 5.78 17.82
CA PRO A 74 -18.35 6.91 16.98
C PRO A 74 -17.25 7.23 15.96
N GLU A 75 -17.63 7.65 14.74
CA GLU A 75 -16.70 8.11 13.70
C GLU A 75 -15.70 9.12 14.30
N PRO A 76 -14.38 8.86 14.24
CA PRO A 76 -13.37 9.78 14.76
C PRO A 76 -13.40 11.14 14.08
N ASP A 77 -13.04 12.20 14.81
CA ASP A 77 -13.00 13.57 14.27
C ASP A 77 -12.07 13.74 13.05
N TRP A 78 -11.04 12.90 12.92
CA TRP A 78 -10.15 12.91 11.76
C TRP A 78 -10.86 12.47 10.47
N VAL A 79 -11.88 11.60 10.56
CA VAL A 79 -12.69 11.16 9.41
C VAL A 79 -13.52 12.33 8.87
N LEU A 80 -14.03 13.19 9.77
CA LEU A 80 -14.77 14.38 9.39
C LEU A 80 -13.88 15.40 8.69
N SER A 81 -12.68 15.67 9.23
CA SER A 81 -11.72 16.58 8.58
C SER A 81 -11.28 16.07 7.21
N GLU A 82 -11.08 14.76 7.08
CA GLU A 82 -10.71 14.15 5.81
C GLU A 82 -11.84 14.25 4.78
N ARG A 83 -13.10 14.07 5.24
CA ARG A 83 -14.27 14.23 4.37
C ARG A 83 -14.42 15.66 3.85
N GLU A 84 -14.09 16.66 4.67
CA GLU A 84 -14.09 18.06 4.26
C GLU A 84 -12.97 18.34 3.24
N GLN A 85 -11.76 17.86 3.48
CA GLN A 85 -10.63 18.03 2.54
C GLN A 85 -10.90 17.40 1.17
N PHE A 86 -11.50 16.21 1.14
CA PHE A 86 -11.89 15.55 -0.12
C PHE A 86 -13.01 16.28 -0.88
N ASN A 87 -13.83 17.10 -0.20
CA ASN A 87 -14.86 17.91 -0.86
C ASN A 87 -14.35 19.27 -1.32
N GLU A 88 -13.19 19.73 -0.84
CA GLU A 88 -12.55 20.98 -1.28
C GLU A 88 -11.76 20.84 -2.60
N PHE A 89 -11.58 19.63 -3.11
CA PHE A 89 -10.90 19.32 -4.38
C PHE A 89 -11.84 18.64 -5.39
#